data_AF-A0A2R8CPA7-F1
#
_entry.id   AF-A0A2R8CPA7-F1
#
_cell.length_a   1.000
_cell.length_b   1.000
_cell.length_c   1.000
_cell.angle_alpha   90.00
_cell.angle_beta   90.00
_cell.angle_gamma   90.00
#
_symmetry.space_group_name_H-M   'P 1'
#
loop_
_entity.id
_entity.type
_entity.pdbx_description
1 polymer ?
#
loop_
_entity_poly.entity_id
_entity_poly.type
_entity_poly.pdbx_seq_one_letter_code
_entity_poly.pdbx_strand_id
1 'polypeptide(L)'
;MVITPIMLATLWVDQIVEGFWHGLLAVLILYLAIGRQSLIEHAQRVYQPLLKDNLDAARQQVAMLISRDTQQLNASEISRATCESVLENGSDALFAAIFWFAVAGVPGVVLYRVVNTLDAMWGYRSERYLYFGRIAARVDDVMNWIPARLTALSYSLAGWHWQASKNTCGTAMRCWWRQGRSWKSPNAGPVMAAGAGALGIQLGGGGIYHGKRVESPLLGIGRPAAPLDIDRACTLIRKALLIWLTALFIIAWVLS
;
A
#
# COMPACT_ATOMS: atom_id res chain seq x y z
N MET A 1 -23.57 -0.36 -13.40
CA MET A 1 -23.79 0.22 -14.75
C MET A 1 -23.11 1.59 -14.96
N VAL A 2 -22.41 2.18 -13.97
CA VAL A 2 -21.69 3.47 -14.13
C VAL A 2 -20.25 3.29 -14.66
N ILE A 3 -19.66 2.10 -14.49
CA ILE A 3 -18.28 1.80 -14.87
C ILE A 3 -18.10 1.78 -16.41
N THR A 4 -19.07 1.22 -17.12
CA THR A 4 -19.07 1.12 -18.59
C THR A 4 -19.06 2.48 -19.29
N PRO A 5 -19.94 3.45 -18.94
CA PRO A 5 -19.90 4.77 -19.58
C PRO A 5 -18.66 5.57 -19.23
N ILE A 6 -18.08 5.43 -18.02
CA ILE A 6 -16.80 6.08 -17.67
C ILE A 6 -15.66 5.48 -18.51
N MET A 7 -15.60 4.16 -18.62
CA MET A 7 -14.57 3.48 -19.42
C MET A 7 -14.67 3.85 -20.91
N LEU A 8 -15.89 3.88 -21.45
CA LEU A 8 -16.13 4.31 -22.84
C LEU A 8 -15.77 5.78 -23.05
N ALA A 9 -16.09 6.67 -22.11
CA ALA A 9 -15.69 8.07 -22.17
C ALA A 9 -14.17 8.24 -22.12
N THR A 10 -13.46 7.48 -21.27
CA THR A 10 -11.99 7.52 -21.23
C THR A 10 -11.36 7.03 -22.53
N LEU A 11 -11.89 5.95 -23.14
CA LEU A 11 -11.42 5.45 -24.43
C LEU A 11 -11.69 6.44 -25.56
N TRP A 12 -12.83 7.14 -25.51
CA TRP A 12 -13.21 8.11 -26.53
C TRP A 12 -12.34 9.39 -26.44
N VAL A 13 -12.04 9.85 -25.23
CA VAL A 13 -11.07 10.95 -25.01
C VAL A 13 -9.66 10.52 -25.43
N ASP A 14 -9.25 9.28 -25.12
CA ASP A 14 -7.96 8.71 -25.53
C ASP A 14 -7.77 8.76 -27.06
N GLN A 15 -8.82 8.45 -27.82
CA GLN A 15 -8.80 8.46 -29.29
C GLN A 15 -8.77 9.87 -29.89
N ILE A 16 -9.27 10.88 -29.18
CA ILE A 16 -9.34 12.27 -29.69
C ILE A 16 -8.03 13.03 -29.41
N VAL A 17 -7.34 12.68 -28.33
CA VAL A 17 -6.10 13.32 -27.93
C VAL A 17 -4.93 12.53 -28.52
N GLU A 18 -4.47 12.88 -29.72
CA GLU A 18 -3.21 12.36 -30.27
C GLU A 18 -2.02 13.25 -29.89
N GLY A 19 -0.82 12.65 -29.72
CA GLY A 19 0.44 13.38 -29.51
C GLY A 19 0.71 13.85 -28.08
N PHE A 20 1.43 14.97 -27.92
CA PHE A 20 1.95 15.48 -26.64
C PHE A 20 0.86 15.64 -25.54
N TRP A 21 -0.34 16.05 -25.93
CA TRP A 21 -1.47 16.24 -25.01
C TRP A 21 -1.96 14.94 -24.39
N HIS A 22 -1.79 13.81 -25.08
CA HIS A 22 -2.16 12.48 -24.58
C HIS A 22 -1.26 12.08 -23.42
N GLY A 23 0.05 12.23 -23.60
CA GLY A 23 1.05 11.97 -22.55
C GLY A 23 0.84 12.86 -21.33
N LEU A 24 0.56 14.15 -21.54
CA LEU A 24 0.29 15.08 -20.44
C LEU A 24 -0.97 14.70 -19.66
N LEU A 25 -2.08 14.40 -20.36
CA LEU A 25 -3.32 13.97 -19.73
C LEU A 25 -3.13 12.67 -18.95
N ALA A 26 -2.40 11.71 -19.54
CA ALA A 26 -2.14 10.41 -18.93
C ALA A 26 -1.30 10.54 -17.65
N VAL A 27 -0.25 11.38 -17.65
CA VAL A 27 0.55 11.68 -16.45
C VAL A 27 -0.29 12.39 -15.39
N LEU A 28 -1.14 13.34 -15.79
CA LEU A 28 -2.02 14.04 -14.86
C LEU A 28 -3.05 13.10 -14.23
N ILE A 29 -3.64 12.18 -15.01
CA ILE A 29 -4.56 11.17 -14.49
C ILE A 29 -3.85 10.21 -13.55
N LEU A 30 -2.65 9.74 -13.90
CA LEU A 30 -1.85 8.91 -13.00
C LEU A 30 -1.53 9.65 -11.69
N TYR A 31 -1.16 10.92 -11.77
CA TYR A 31 -0.91 11.77 -10.60
C TYR A 31 -2.15 11.91 -9.72
N LEU A 32 -3.32 12.16 -10.31
CA LEU A 32 -4.59 12.24 -9.58
C LEU A 32 -4.98 10.88 -8.99
N ALA A 33 -4.74 9.78 -9.70
CA ALA A 33 -5.08 8.44 -9.27
C ALA A 33 -4.20 7.91 -8.12
N ILE A 34 -2.95 8.34 -8.04
CA ILE A 34 -2.06 8.07 -6.91
C ILE A 34 -2.48 8.88 -5.66
N GLY A 35 -3.28 9.93 -5.85
CA GLY A 35 -3.82 10.77 -4.78
C GLY A 35 -2.90 11.95 -4.43
N ARG A 36 -3.51 13.11 -4.18
CA ARG A 36 -2.82 14.39 -3.94
C ARG A 36 -2.17 14.52 -2.55
N GLN A 37 -2.59 13.71 -1.57
CA GLN A 37 -2.00 13.67 -0.23
C GLN A 37 -1.07 12.46 -0.14
N SER A 38 0.25 12.68 -0.08
CA SER A 38 1.17 11.54 -0.10
C SER A 38 1.05 10.73 1.20
N LEU A 39 0.94 9.41 1.06
CA LEU A 39 1.06 8.44 2.16
C LEU A 39 2.24 8.76 3.09
N ILE A 40 3.33 9.25 2.49
CA ILE A 40 4.55 9.67 3.16
C ILE A 40 4.30 10.89 4.05
N GLU A 41 3.55 11.91 3.60
CA GLU A 41 3.18 13.05 4.45
C GLU A 41 2.40 12.61 5.69
N HIS A 42 1.43 11.72 5.54
CA HIS A 42 0.67 11.22 6.69
C HIS A 42 1.57 10.44 7.66
N ALA A 43 2.45 9.60 7.15
CA ALA A 43 3.44 8.90 7.97
C ALA A 43 4.36 9.88 8.72
N GLN A 44 4.81 10.95 8.04
CA GLN A 44 5.65 11.99 8.62
C GLN A 44 4.91 12.79 9.70
N ARG A 45 3.60 13.04 9.54
CA ARG A 45 2.79 13.68 10.58
C ARG A 45 2.70 12.85 11.86
N VAL A 46 2.80 11.51 11.79
CA VAL A 46 2.92 10.65 12.97
C VAL A 46 4.35 10.60 13.51
N TYR A 47 5.33 10.54 12.61
CA TYR A 47 6.75 10.45 12.97
C TYR A 47 7.26 11.67 13.73
N GLN A 48 6.89 12.89 13.31
CA GLN A 48 7.40 14.13 13.92
C GLN A 48 7.02 14.29 15.40
N PRO A 49 5.77 14.04 15.84
CA PRO A 49 5.42 14.00 17.26
C PRO A 49 6.12 12.88 18.03
N LEU A 50 6.30 11.69 17.44
CA LEU A 50 7.00 10.58 18.10
C LEU A 50 8.46 10.90 18.39
N LEU A 51 9.15 11.62 17.51
CA LEU A 51 10.52 12.08 17.76
C LEU A 51 10.63 13.10 18.90
N LYS A 52 9.54 13.77 19.24
CA LYS A 52 9.47 14.78 20.31
C LYS A 52 8.85 14.20 21.59
N ASP A 53 8.70 12.88 21.68
CA ASP A 53 8.01 12.16 22.76
C ASP A 53 6.57 12.67 23.03
N ASN A 54 5.94 13.32 22.04
CA ASN A 54 4.57 13.81 22.15
C ASN A 54 3.59 12.72 21.69
N LEU A 55 3.34 11.77 22.60
CA LEU A 55 2.47 10.62 22.33
C LEU A 55 1.03 11.02 22.02
N ASP A 56 0.48 12.05 22.66
CA ASP A 56 -0.91 12.44 22.45
C ASP A 56 -1.13 12.99 21.03
N ALA A 57 -0.22 13.83 20.55
CA ALA A 57 -0.24 14.27 19.15
C ALA A 57 -0.01 13.09 18.20
N ALA A 58 0.90 12.15 18.52
CA ALA A 58 1.13 10.97 17.70
C ALA A 58 -0.12 10.07 17.59
N ARG A 59 -0.86 9.88 18.70
CA ARG A 59 -2.12 9.11 18.75
C ARG A 59 -3.24 9.74 17.92
N GLN A 60 -3.34 11.07 17.94
CA GLN A 60 -4.29 11.78 17.09
C GLN A 60 -3.95 11.61 15.60
N GLN A 61 -2.67 11.72 15.24
CA GLN A 61 -2.25 11.57 13.85
C GLN A 61 -2.42 10.14 13.35
N VAL A 62 -2.08 9.13 14.16
CA VAL A 62 -2.23 7.72 13.76
C VAL A 62 -3.70 7.29 13.69
N ALA A 63 -4.60 7.92 14.46
CA ALA A 63 -6.05 7.68 14.36
C ALA A 63 -6.64 8.05 12.99
N MET A 64 -5.99 8.97 12.26
CA MET A 64 -6.39 9.30 10.89
C MET A 64 -5.90 8.24 9.86
N LEU A 65 -5.02 7.33 10.26
CA LEU A 65 -4.45 6.29 9.39
C LEU A 65 -5.05 4.91 9.60
N ILE A 66 -5.64 4.64 10.76
CA ILE A 66 -6.11 3.31 11.15
C ILE A 66 -7.50 3.37 11.78
N SER A 67 -8.32 2.35 11.56
CA SER A 67 -9.69 2.26 12.10
C SER A 67 -9.78 1.62 13.50
N ARG A 68 -8.67 1.48 14.23
CA ARG A 68 -8.62 0.88 15.59
C ARG A 68 -8.47 1.93 16.68
N ASP A 69 -8.78 1.56 17.92
CA ASP A 69 -8.59 2.47 19.06
C ASP A 69 -7.11 2.81 19.23
N THR A 70 -6.82 4.11 19.32
CA THR A 70 -5.46 4.65 19.43
C THR A 70 -5.14 5.23 20.80
N GLN A 71 -6.14 5.39 21.68
CA GLN A 71 -5.99 6.20 22.90
C GLN A 71 -4.93 5.64 23.86
N GLN A 72 -4.76 4.32 23.89
CA GLN A 72 -3.83 3.64 24.78
C GLN A 72 -2.53 3.18 24.10
N LEU A 73 -2.33 3.50 22.81
CA LEU A 73 -1.14 3.03 22.11
C LEU A 73 0.13 3.66 22.67
N ASN A 74 1.16 2.85 22.85
CA ASN A 74 2.52 3.33 23.15
C ASN A 74 3.31 3.65 21.87
N ALA A 75 4.50 4.24 22.01
CA ALA A 75 5.33 4.64 20.87
C ALA A 75 5.62 3.50 19.86
N SER A 76 5.87 2.30 20.36
CA SER A 76 6.15 1.12 19.51
C SER A 76 4.89 0.68 18.77
N GLU A 77 3.74 0.68 19.44
CA GLU A 77 2.47 0.31 18.82
C GLU A 77 2.01 1.33 17.77
N ILE A 78 2.22 2.63 18.02
CA ILE A 78 1.97 3.69 17.04
C ILE A 78 2.92 3.52 15.84
N SER A 79 4.20 3.25 16.08
CA SER A 79 5.20 3.04 15.02
C SER A 79 4.85 1.82 14.17
N ARG A 80 4.47 0.71 14.82
CA ARG A 80 4.00 -0.52 14.17
C ARG A 80 2.76 -0.23 13.32
N ALA A 81 1.75 0.42 13.89
CA ALA A 81 0.51 0.76 13.18
C ALA A 81 0.76 1.61 11.94
N THR A 82 1.67 2.57 12.05
CA THR A 82 2.03 3.46 10.95
C THR A 82 2.79 2.68 9.88
N CYS A 83 3.74 1.82 10.24
CA CYS A 83 4.45 0.97 9.28
C CYS A 83 3.51 -0.02 8.57
N GLU A 84 2.57 -0.63 9.28
CA GLU A 84 1.50 -1.48 8.70
C GLU A 84 0.74 -0.71 7.63
N SER A 85 0.17 0.45 8.00
CA SER A 85 -0.62 1.30 7.09
C SER A 85 0.20 1.80 5.90
N VAL A 86 1.46 2.18 6.10
CA VAL A 86 2.36 2.64 5.03
C VAL A 86 2.70 1.52 4.05
N LEU A 87 3.04 0.32 4.53
CA LEU A 87 3.39 -0.78 3.63
C LEU A 87 2.17 -1.32 2.88
N GLU A 88 1.04 -1.46 3.56
CA GLU A 88 -0.23 -1.92 2.97
C GLU A 88 -0.75 -0.92 1.93
N ASN A 89 -0.99 0.33 2.34
CA ASN A 89 -1.49 1.36 1.41
C ASN A 89 -0.48 1.70 0.31
N GLY A 90 0.82 1.47 0.53
CA GLY A 90 1.83 1.61 -0.51
C GLY A 90 1.56 0.68 -1.69
N SER A 91 1.23 -0.59 -1.44
CA SER A 91 0.84 -1.55 -2.48
C SER A 91 -0.39 -1.08 -3.24
N ASP A 92 -1.45 -0.76 -2.51
CA ASP A 92 -2.79 -0.60 -3.10
C ASP A 92 -2.98 0.79 -3.71
N ALA A 93 -2.52 1.85 -3.05
CA ALA A 93 -2.69 3.22 -3.56
C ALA A 93 -1.68 3.56 -4.68
N LEU A 94 -0.42 3.17 -4.52
CA LEU A 94 0.67 3.58 -5.42
C LEU A 94 1.00 2.51 -6.47
N PHE A 95 1.45 1.33 -6.04
CA PHE A 95 2.01 0.35 -6.97
C PHE A 95 0.96 -0.28 -7.88
N ALA A 96 -0.21 -0.62 -7.36
CA ALA A 96 -1.29 -1.14 -8.18
C ALA A 96 -1.84 -0.09 -9.17
N ALA A 97 -1.85 1.21 -8.84
CA ALA A 97 -2.17 2.27 -9.81
C ALA A 97 -1.13 2.33 -10.93
N ILE A 98 0.16 2.31 -10.60
CA ILE A 98 1.24 2.30 -11.60
C ILE A 98 1.15 1.06 -12.48
N PHE A 99 0.85 -0.11 -11.89
CA PHE A 99 0.71 -1.36 -12.62
C PHE A 99 -0.42 -1.28 -13.67
N TRP A 100 -1.62 -0.90 -13.24
CA TRP A 100 -2.76 -0.83 -14.15
C TRP A 100 -2.63 0.28 -15.19
N PHE A 101 -1.93 1.37 -14.86
CA PHE A 101 -1.54 2.38 -15.84
C PHE A 101 -0.56 1.83 -16.88
N ALA A 102 0.44 1.05 -16.46
CA ALA A 102 1.40 0.46 -17.38
C ALA A 102 0.78 -0.61 -18.29
N VAL A 103 -0.20 -1.38 -17.77
CA VAL A 103 -0.85 -2.47 -18.52
C VAL A 103 -1.94 -1.96 -19.48
N ALA A 104 -2.75 -1.01 -19.05
CA ALA A 104 -3.96 -0.60 -19.77
C ALA A 104 -4.15 0.93 -19.85
N GLY A 105 -3.09 1.71 -19.58
CA GLY A 105 -3.10 3.16 -19.70
C GLY A 105 -4.07 3.86 -18.75
N VAL A 106 -4.60 4.99 -19.20
CA VAL A 106 -5.60 5.79 -18.49
C VAL A 106 -6.86 4.98 -18.11
N PRO A 107 -7.47 4.20 -19.02
CA PRO A 107 -8.64 3.38 -18.66
C PRO A 107 -8.34 2.39 -17.53
N GLY A 108 -7.15 1.77 -17.53
CA GLY A 108 -6.73 0.82 -16.51
C GLY A 108 -6.67 1.42 -15.11
N VAL A 109 -5.98 2.56 -14.97
CA VAL A 109 -5.82 3.20 -13.66
C VAL A 109 -7.13 3.78 -13.12
N VAL A 110 -7.99 4.32 -14.00
CA VAL A 110 -9.32 4.81 -13.62
C VAL A 110 -10.21 3.67 -13.15
N LEU A 111 -10.27 2.57 -13.91
CA LEU A 111 -11.04 1.39 -13.53
C LEU A 111 -10.58 0.87 -12.16
N TYR A 112 -9.27 0.77 -11.96
CA TYR A 112 -8.71 0.32 -10.71
C TYR A 112 -9.05 1.26 -9.54
N ARG A 113 -8.96 2.59 -9.71
CA ARG A 113 -9.37 3.51 -8.65
C ARG A 113 -10.84 3.42 -8.31
N VAL A 114 -11.70 3.24 -9.30
CA VAL A 114 -13.13 3.03 -9.06
C VAL A 114 -13.32 1.77 -8.22
N VAL A 115 -12.76 0.63 -8.63
CA VAL A 115 -12.88 -0.63 -7.87
C VAL A 115 -12.35 -0.48 -6.44
N ASN A 116 -11.18 0.11 -6.25
CA ASN A 116 -10.59 0.29 -4.94
C ASN A 116 -11.41 1.23 -4.05
N THR A 117 -11.98 2.30 -4.62
CA THR A 117 -12.88 3.21 -3.88
C THR A 117 -14.17 2.49 -3.49
N LEU A 118 -14.72 1.66 -4.38
CA LEU A 118 -15.91 0.88 -4.09
C LEU A 118 -15.67 -0.11 -2.95
N ASP A 119 -14.50 -0.76 -2.90
CA ASP A 119 -14.14 -1.63 -1.77
C ASP A 119 -13.97 -0.84 -0.47
N ALA A 120 -13.30 0.32 -0.49
CA ALA A 120 -13.17 1.16 0.70
C ALA A 120 -14.52 1.66 1.24
N MET A 121 -15.48 1.97 0.36
CA MET A 121 -16.81 2.47 0.74
C MET A 121 -17.78 1.37 1.18
N TRP A 122 -17.74 0.19 0.55
CA TRP A 122 -18.74 -0.87 0.74
C TRP A 122 -18.19 -2.18 1.34
N GLY A 123 -16.88 -2.27 1.54
CA GLY A 123 -16.21 -3.39 2.21
C GLY A 123 -16.50 -3.45 3.71
N TYR A 124 -16.93 -2.33 4.34
CA TYR A 124 -17.43 -2.34 5.70
C TYR A 124 -18.79 -3.03 5.76
N ARG A 125 -18.84 -4.12 6.54
CA ARG A 125 -20.00 -4.99 6.78
C ARG A 125 -21.16 -4.24 7.48
N SER A 126 -21.85 -3.37 6.76
CA SER A 126 -23.23 -3.05 7.10
C SER A 126 -24.12 -4.18 6.56
N GLU A 127 -25.08 -4.63 7.37
CA GLU A 127 -26.02 -5.71 7.00
C GLU A 127 -26.74 -5.45 5.67
N ARG A 128 -26.80 -4.18 5.23
CA ARG A 128 -27.43 -3.73 3.99
C ARG A 128 -26.63 -3.99 2.71
N TYR A 129 -25.29 -4.11 2.76
CA TYR A 129 -24.43 -4.21 1.55
C TYR A 129 -23.60 -5.50 1.49
N LEU A 130 -23.93 -6.50 2.31
CA LEU A 130 -23.08 -7.69 2.51
C LEU A 130 -22.73 -8.47 1.23
N TYR A 131 -23.68 -8.61 0.29
CA TYR A 131 -23.45 -9.30 -0.99
C TYR A 131 -22.68 -8.43 -1.99
N PHE A 132 -23.00 -7.14 -2.07
CA PHE A 132 -22.36 -6.21 -3.00
C PHE A 132 -20.91 -5.93 -2.57
N GLY A 133 -20.68 -5.68 -1.28
CA GLY A 133 -19.35 -5.52 -0.69
C GLY A 133 -18.47 -6.76 -0.87
N ARG A 134 -19.03 -7.98 -0.79
CA ARG A 134 -18.26 -9.21 -1.04
C ARG A 134 -17.79 -9.34 -2.50
N ILE A 135 -18.60 -8.91 -3.47
CA ILE A 135 -18.20 -8.92 -4.88
C ILE A 135 -17.14 -7.84 -5.12
N ALA A 136 -17.35 -6.62 -4.60
CA ALA A 136 -16.38 -5.53 -4.71
C ALA A 136 -15.01 -5.94 -4.13
N ALA A 137 -15.00 -6.48 -2.91
CA ALA A 137 -13.78 -6.97 -2.25
C ALA A 137 -13.07 -8.08 -3.04
N ARG A 138 -13.84 -8.98 -3.68
CA ARG A 138 -13.24 -10.06 -4.48
C ARG A 138 -12.65 -9.54 -5.79
N VAL A 139 -13.29 -8.55 -6.43
CA VAL A 139 -12.74 -7.91 -7.64
C VAL A 139 -11.49 -7.11 -7.30
N ASP A 140 -11.52 -6.35 -6.19
CA ASP A 140 -10.34 -5.64 -5.69
C ASP A 140 -9.21 -6.63 -5.36
N ASP A 141 -9.50 -7.72 -4.66
CA ASP A 141 -8.51 -8.76 -4.34
C ASP A 141 -7.85 -9.34 -5.60
N VAL A 142 -8.62 -9.56 -6.67
CA VAL A 142 -8.10 -10.07 -7.95
C VAL A 142 -7.26 -9.01 -8.66
N MET A 143 -7.74 -7.76 -8.72
CA MET A 143 -7.00 -6.65 -9.34
C MET A 143 -5.70 -6.34 -8.62
N ASN A 144 -5.65 -6.57 -7.31
CA ASN A 144 -4.48 -6.38 -6.47
C ASN A 144 -3.55 -7.61 -6.42
N TRP A 145 -3.97 -8.76 -6.96
CA TRP A 145 -3.20 -9.99 -6.81
C TRP A 145 -1.80 -9.87 -7.41
N ILE A 146 -1.69 -9.56 -8.71
CA ILE A 146 -0.38 -9.38 -9.37
C ILE A 146 0.42 -8.21 -8.78
N PRO A 147 -0.11 -6.98 -8.71
CA PRO A 147 0.69 -5.85 -8.23
C PRO A 147 1.19 -6.07 -6.80
N ALA A 148 0.41 -6.67 -5.90
CA ALA A 148 0.87 -6.96 -4.54
C ALA A 148 2.09 -7.90 -4.49
N ARG A 149 2.19 -8.89 -5.40
CA ARG A 149 3.38 -9.79 -5.45
C ARG A 149 4.59 -9.06 -6.04
N LEU A 150 4.37 -8.22 -7.04
CA LEU A 150 5.43 -7.37 -7.59
C LEU A 150 5.93 -6.39 -6.52
N THR A 151 5.03 -5.78 -5.75
CA THR A 151 5.38 -4.89 -4.64
C THR A 151 6.16 -5.65 -3.55
N ALA A 152 5.72 -6.84 -3.15
CA ALA A 152 6.43 -7.66 -2.17
C ALA A 152 7.85 -8.03 -2.65
N LEU A 153 8.01 -8.34 -3.94
CA LEU A 153 9.32 -8.56 -4.56
C LEU A 153 10.17 -7.28 -4.54
N SER A 154 9.61 -6.13 -4.93
CA SER A 154 10.32 -4.85 -4.93
C SER A 154 10.73 -4.41 -3.51
N TYR A 155 9.90 -4.65 -2.49
CA TYR A 155 10.28 -4.41 -1.09
C TYR A 155 11.44 -5.32 -0.66
N SER A 156 11.42 -6.58 -1.09
CA SER A 156 12.51 -7.52 -0.81
C SER A 156 13.83 -7.06 -1.44
N LEU A 157 13.80 -6.54 -2.67
CA LEU A 157 14.98 -6.02 -3.38
C LEU A 157 15.45 -4.68 -2.81
N ALA A 158 14.53 -3.76 -2.51
CA ALA A 158 14.83 -2.41 -2.01
C ALA A 158 15.45 -2.43 -0.60
N GLY A 159 15.23 -3.49 0.18
CA GLY A 159 15.76 -3.67 1.52
C GLY A 159 17.28 -3.91 1.61
N TRP A 160 17.97 -4.19 0.49
CA TRP A 160 19.40 -4.54 0.46
C TRP A 160 20.27 -3.61 1.31
N HIS A 161 19.97 -2.32 1.26
CA HIS A 161 20.84 -1.28 1.78
C HIS A 161 20.84 -1.19 3.31
N TRP A 162 19.83 -1.75 3.99
CA TRP A 162 19.72 -1.69 5.45
C TRP A 162 20.49 -2.87 6.04
N GLN A 163 21.61 -2.58 6.70
CA GLN A 163 22.53 -3.53 7.35
C GLN A 163 21.92 -4.33 8.52
N ALA A 164 20.59 -4.46 8.59
CA ALA A 164 19.91 -5.25 9.62
C ALA A 164 20.17 -6.77 9.45
N SER A 165 20.54 -7.23 8.25
CA SER A 165 20.90 -8.64 7.99
C SER A 165 21.84 -8.75 6.80
N LYS A 166 22.82 -9.67 6.85
CA LYS A 166 23.70 -10.00 5.71
C LYS A 166 22.92 -10.51 4.47
N ASN A 167 21.64 -10.87 4.63
CA ASN A 167 20.76 -11.31 3.55
C ASN A 167 19.33 -10.76 3.70
N THR A 168 19.18 -9.44 3.62
CA THR A 168 17.88 -8.76 3.78
C THR A 168 16.85 -9.20 2.75
N CYS A 169 17.24 -9.38 1.48
CA CYS A 169 16.34 -9.85 0.43
C CYS A 169 15.81 -11.28 0.71
N GLY A 170 16.70 -12.23 1.00
CA GLY A 170 16.30 -13.59 1.34
C GLY A 170 15.45 -13.68 2.61
N THR A 171 15.68 -12.77 3.56
CA THR A 171 14.88 -12.64 4.77
C THR A 171 13.47 -12.17 4.45
N ALA A 172 13.31 -11.09 3.66
CA ALA A 172 12.02 -10.56 3.23
C ALA A 172 11.21 -11.59 2.44
N MET A 173 11.84 -12.27 1.48
CA MET A 173 11.20 -13.35 0.71
C MET A 173 10.75 -14.50 1.62
N ARG A 174 11.58 -14.91 2.59
CA ARG A 174 11.21 -15.96 3.55
C ARG A 174 10.03 -15.55 4.43
N CYS A 175 9.98 -14.29 4.88
CA CYS A 175 8.86 -13.77 5.66
C CYS A 175 7.58 -13.79 4.82
N TRP A 176 7.62 -13.28 3.59
CA TRP A 176 6.50 -13.37 2.66
C TRP A 176 6.01 -14.82 2.50
N TRP A 177 6.90 -15.74 2.15
CA TRP A 177 6.51 -17.13 1.87
C TRP A 177 5.91 -17.86 3.09
N ARG A 178 6.48 -17.64 4.29
CA ARG A 178 6.05 -18.35 5.51
C ARG A 178 4.88 -17.68 6.22
N GLN A 179 4.79 -16.36 6.17
CA GLN A 179 3.87 -15.58 7.00
C GLN A 179 2.79 -14.87 6.20
N GLY A 180 3.04 -14.50 4.94
CA GLY A 180 2.07 -13.71 4.15
C GLY A 180 0.71 -14.40 3.98
N ARG A 181 0.65 -15.73 4.00
CA ARG A 181 -0.60 -16.52 3.86
C ARG A 181 -1.46 -16.55 5.14
N SER A 182 -0.90 -16.21 6.30
CA SER A 182 -1.65 -16.23 7.56
C SER A 182 -2.49 -14.97 7.75
N TRP A 183 -2.19 -13.89 7.01
CA TRP A 183 -2.93 -12.63 7.09
C TRP A 183 -4.33 -12.74 6.47
N LYS A 184 -5.27 -11.91 6.96
CA LYS A 184 -6.68 -11.94 6.52
C LYS A 184 -6.85 -11.62 5.03
N SER A 185 -6.08 -10.66 4.53
CA SER A 185 -6.06 -10.29 3.11
C SER A 185 -4.96 -11.05 2.36
N PRO A 186 -5.28 -11.67 1.23
CA PRO A 186 -4.31 -12.41 0.41
C PRO A 186 -3.28 -11.49 -0.28
N ASN A 187 -3.51 -10.19 -0.31
CA ASN A 187 -2.65 -9.19 -0.95
C ASN A 187 -1.80 -8.42 0.07
N ALA A 188 -2.44 -7.95 1.15
CA ALA A 188 -1.75 -7.19 2.19
C ALA A 188 -0.72 -8.05 2.94
N GLY A 189 -1.02 -9.34 3.19
CA GLY A 189 -0.13 -10.25 3.90
C GLY A 189 1.26 -10.38 3.27
N PRO A 190 1.37 -10.77 1.98
CA PRO A 190 2.63 -10.76 1.22
C PRO A 190 3.44 -9.47 1.33
N VAL A 191 2.78 -8.33 1.11
CA VAL A 191 3.44 -7.01 1.06
C VAL A 191 3.96 -6.62 2.43
N MET A 192 3.13 -6.72 3.47
CA MET A 192 3.54 -6.38 4.83
C MET A 192 4.61 -7.34 5.36
N ALA A 193 4.52 -8.64 5.06
CA ALA A 193 5.53 -9.61 5.48
C ALA A 193 6.88 -9.36 4.80
N ALA A 194 6.88 -9.06 3.49
CA ALA A 194 8.09 -8.67 2.76
C ALA A 194 8.67 -7.36 3.30
N GLY A 195 7.84 -6.33 3.49
CA GLY A 195 8.27 -5.03 4.01
C GLY A 195 8.82 -5.12 5.44
N ALA A 196 8.14 -5.82 6.34
CA ALA A 196 8.59 -6.06 7.71
C ALA A 196 9.92 -6.84 7.73
N GLY A 197 10.03 -7.89 6.91
CA GLY A 197 11.27 -8.66 6.76
C GLY A 197 12.42 -7.83 6.17
N ALA A 198 12.14 -6.92 5.23
CA ALA A 198 13.13 -6.00 4.65
C ALA A 198 13.60 -4.94 5.66
N LEU A 199 12.73 -4.51 6.56
CA LEU A 199 13.04 -3.56 7.63
C LEU A 199 13.69 -4.22 8.85
N GLY A 200 13.54 -5.55 9.00
CA GLY A 200 14.00 -6.30 10.17
C GLY A 200 13.17 -6.00 11.42
N ILE A 201 11.88 -5.77 11.24
CA ILE A 201 10.92 -5.49 12.32
C ILE A 201 9.77 -6.49 12.33
N GLN A 202 9.10 -6.58 13.48
CA GLN A 202 7.85 -7.33 13.63
C GLN A 202 6.63 -6.41 13.55
N LEU A 203 5.68 -6.78 12.70
CA LEU A 203 4.34 -6.20 12.57
C LEU A 203 3.28 -7.23 12.98
N GLY A 204 2.02 -6.81 13.10
CA GLY A 204 0.95 -7.65 13.62
C GLY A 204 0.98 -7.76 15.15
N GLY A 205 0.42 -8.83 15.72
CA GLY A 205 0.35 -9.02 17.19
C GLY A 205 -0.90 -8.41 17.84
N GLY A 206 -1.84 -7.94 17.03
CA GLY A 206 -3.18 -7.55 17.45
C GLY A 206 -3.36 -6.09 17.88
N GLY A 207 -4.62 -5.72 18.11
CA GLY A 207 -5.04 -4.40 18.57
C GLY A 207 -6.46 -4.40 19.12
N ILE A 208 -6.89 -3.28 19.70
CA ILE A 208 -8.24 -3.14 20.25
C ILE A 208 -9.15 -2.51 19.18
N TYR A 209 -10.21 -3.23 18.81
CA TYR A 209 -11.24 -2.80 17.87
C TYR A 209 -12.59 -2.80 18.58
N HIS A 210 -13.26 -1.65 18.65
CA HIS A 210 -14.57 -1.51 19.33
C HIS A 210 -14.59 -2.14 20.74
N GLY A 211 -13.53 -1.92 21.53
CA GLY A 211 -13.38 -2.49 22.88
C GLY A 211 -13.01 -3.97 22.95
N LYS A 212 -12.85 -4.67 21.83
CA LYS A 212 -12.43 -6.09 21.78
C LYS A 212 -10.99 -6.22 21.28
N ARG A 213 -10.20 -7.03 21.98
CA ARG A 213 -8.85 -7.39 21.53
C ARG A 213 -8.97 -8.36 20.35
N VAL A 214 -8.45 -7.97 19.20
CA VAL A 214 -8.36 -8.80 18.00
C VAL A 214 -6.89 -9.14 17.79
N GLU A 215 -6.56 -10.42 17.84
CA GLU A 215 -5.21 -10.88 17.51
C GLU A 215 -5.02 -10.95 15.99
N SER A 216 -3.86 -10.48 15.55
CA SER A 216 -3.41 -10.61 14.16
C SER A 216 -2.10 -11.39 14.16
N PRO A 217 -1.87 -12.27 13.16
CA PRO A 217 -0.64 -13.03 13.09
C PRO A 217 0.57 -12.10 12.99
N LEU A 218 1.71 -12.54 13.51
CA LEU A 218 2.95 -11.77 13.44
C LEU A 218 3.55 -11.87 12.05
N LEU A 219 3.96 -10.71 11.51
CA LEU A 219 4.64 -10.58 10.23
C LEU A 219 6.03 -9.98 10.42
N GLY A 220 6.99 -10.39 9.59
CA GLY A 220 8.40 -10.01 9.71
C GLY A 220 9.17 -10.80 10.76
N ILE A 221 10.33 -10.27 11.12
CA ILE A 221 11.27 -10.85 12.10
C ILE A 221 12.00 -9.73 12.85
N GLY A 222 12.69 -10.07 13.94
CA GLY A 222 13.56 -9.14 14.65
C GLY A 222 12.82 -8.40 15.76
N ARG A 223 13.14 -7.11 15.93
CA ARG A 223 12.65 -6.31 17.05
C ARG A 223 11.27 -5.69 16.76
N PRO A 224 10.53 -5.25 17.80
CA PRO A 224 9.36 -4.41 17.61
C PRO A 224 9.68 -3.13 16.81
N ALA A 225 8.69 -2.63 16.08
CA ALA A 225 8.82 -1.37 15.35
C ALA A 225 9.07 -0.19 16.31
N ALA A 226 9.94 0.72 15.89
CA ALA A 226 10.30 1.94 16.60
C ALA A 226 10.06 3.17 15.69
N PRO A 227 10.05 4.39 16.24
CA PRO A 227 9.72 5.59 15.47
C PRO A 227 10.54 5.76 14.18
N LEU A 228 11.86 5.50 14.23
CA LEU A 228 12.73 5.58 13.04
C LEU A 228 12.32 4.63 11.92
N ASP A 229 11.61 3.54 12.22
CA ASP A 229 11.18 2.58 11.20
C ASP A 229 10.07 3.14 10.31
N ILE A 230 9.33 4.16 10.76
CA ILE A 230 8.35 4.87 9.93
C ILE A 230 9.04 5.53 8.73
N ASP A 231 10.14 6.23 8.99
CA ASP A 231 10.93 6.86 7.93
C ASP A 231 11.64 5.81 7.06
N ARG A 232 12.13 4.72 7.66
CA ARG A 232 12.69 3.59 6.91
C ARG A 232 11.65 2.93 6.00
N ALA A 233 10.40 2.80 6.43
CA ALA A 233 9.30 2.29 5.61
C ALA A 233 8.97 3.23 4.45
N CYS A 234 8.91 4.54 4.70
CA CYS A 234 8.75 5.54 3.63
C CYS A 234 9.90 5.47 2.61
N THR A 235 11.13 5.32 3.08
CA THR A 235 12.31 5.18 2.22
C THR A 235 12.28 3.88 1.42
N LEU A 236 11.79 2.79 2.01
CA LEU A 236 11.59 1.52 1.30
C LEU A 236 10.61 1.68 0.13
N ILE A 237 9.49 2.38 0.34
CA ILE A 237 8.52 2.69 -0.72
C ILE A 237 9.16 3.53 -1.83
N ARG A 238 9.90 4.59 -1.49
CA ARG A 238 10.60 5.43 -2.50
C ARG A 238 11.57 4.62 -3.34
N LYS A 239 12.32 3.71 -2.72
CA LYS A 239 13.25 2.82 -3.44
C LYS A 239 12.54 1.80 -4.31
N ALA A 240 11.47 1.19 -3.81
CA ALA A 240 10.65 0.29 -4.60
C ALA A 240 9.99 1.01 -5.79
N LEU A 241 9.54 2.25 -5.60
CA LEU A 241 9.07 3.10 -6.68
C LEU A 241 10.14 3.34 -7.74
N LEU A 242 11.38 3.63 -7.32
CA LEU A 242 12.50 3.77 -8.25
C LEU A 242 12.71 2.49 -9.07
N ILE A 243 12.67 1.32 -8.44
CA ILE A 243 12.79 0.02 -9.14
C ILE A 243 11.69 -0.14 -10.21
N TRP A 244 10.45 0.23 -9.88
CA TRP A 244 9.32 0.18 -10.82
C TRP A 244 9.52 1.15 -11.98
N LEU A 245 9.90 2.40 -11.69
CA LEU A 245 10.14 3.40 -12.73
C LEU A 245 11.28 2.99 -13.66
N THR A 246 12.37 2.43 -13.13
CA THR A 246 13.48 1.92 -13.96
C THR A 246 13.06 0.73 -14.79
N ALA A 247 12.28 -0.20 -14.24
CA ALA A 247 11.78 -1.36 -14.98
C ALA A 247 10.85 -0.92 -16.11
N LEU A 248 9.92 -0.01 -15.85
CA LEU A 248 9.02 0.55 -16.85
C LEU A 248 9.77 1.33 -17.93
N PHE A 249 10.79 2.10 -17.54
CA PHE A 249 11.65 2.81 -18.50
C PHE A 249 12.38 1.84 -19.44
N ILE A 250 12.97 0.77 -18.90
CA ILE A 250 13.65 -0.26 -19.71
C ILE A 250 12.66 -0.95 -20.65
N ILE A 251 11.47 -1.32 -20.16
CA ILE A 251 10.42 -1.95 -20.98
C ILE A 251 10.01 -1.00 -22.12
N ALA A 252 9.73 0.27 -21.82
CA ALA A 252 9.35 1.25 -22.83
C ALA A 252 10.46 1.46 -23.87
N TRP A 253 11.72 1.52 -23.42
CA TRP A 253 12.88 1.67 -24.31
C TRP A 253 13.08 0.48 -25.25
N VAL A 254 12.86 -0.76 -24.77
CA VAL A 254 12.98 -1.98 -25.59
C VAL A 254 11.83 -2.10 -26.60
N LEU A 255 10.66 -1.52 -26.30
CA LEU A 255 9.48 -1.55 -27.17
C LEU A 255 9.42 -0.40 -28.18
N SER A 256 10.31 0.59 -28.07
CA SER A 256 10.42 1.76 -28.97
C SER A 256 11.43 1.51 -30.09
#